data_AF-A0A3D2MI93-F1
#
_entry.id   AF-A0A3D2MI93-F1
#
_cell.length_a   1.000
_cell.length_b   1.000
_cell.length_c   1.000
_cell.angle_alpha   90.00
_cell.angle_beta   90.00
_cell.angle_gamma   90.00
#
_symmetry.space_group_name_H-M   'P 1'
#
loop_
_entity.id
_entity.type
_entity.pdbx_description
1 polymer ?
#
loop_
_entity_poly.entity_id
_entity_poly.type
_entity_poly.pdbx_seq_one_letter_code
_entity_poly.pdbx_strand_id
1 'polypeptide(L)'
;MPPFIPGIQLSRLFYEEAVRPVLTEYFSDLPHAAALIGTGSDVLGFDSDMSTDHDWGPTVMLFLRDQDAYLADEIREVMRSHLPHVFYGYPV
;
A
#
# COMPACT_ATOMS: atom_id res chain seq x y z
N MET A 1 -11.13 -19.34 -0.30
CA MET A 1 -10.85 -17.90 -0.11
C MET A 1 -9.62 -17.80 0.77
N PRO A 2 -8.71 -16.84 0.54
CA PRO A 2 -7.62 -16.58 1.49
C PRO A 2 -8.20 -16.29 2.88
N PRO A 3 -7.44 -16.58 3.96
CA PRO A 3 -7.87 -16.20 5.31
C PRO A 3 -7.98 -14.67 5.39
N PHE A 4 -9.03 -14.18 6.06
CA PHE A 4 -9.23 -12.75 6.25
C PHE A 4 -8.12 -12.13 7.09
N ILE A 5 -7.68 -10.96 6.65
CA ILE A 5 -6.70 -10.10 7.31
C ILE A 5 -7.36 -8.73 7.43
N PRO A 6 -7.42 -8.06 8.59
CA PRO A 6 -7.94 -6.70 8.67
C PRO A 6 -7.20 -5.75 7.72
N GLY A 7 -7.90 -4.84 7.07
CA GLY A 7 -7.36 -4.00 5.99
C GLY A 7 -6.21 -3.12 6.46
N ILE A 8 -6.28 -2.56 7.67
CA ILE A 8 -5.14 -1.83 8.27
C ILE A 8 -3.91 -2.72 8.45
N GLN A 9 -4.09 -3.99 8.79
CA GLN A 9 -3.00 -4.95 8.91
C GLN A 9 -2.46 -5.35 7.54
N LEU A 10 -3.33 -5.61 6.57
CA LEU A 10 -2.95 -5.95 5.20
C LEU A 10 -2.15 -4.81 4.55
N SER A 11 -2.61 -3.58 4.67
CA SER A 11 -1.94 -2.38 4.15
C SER A 11 -0.58 -2.14 4.82
N ARG A 12 -0.46 -2.42 6.12
CA ARG A 12 0.83 -2.38 6.81
C ARG A 12 1.81 -3.42 6.26
N LEU A 13 1.37 -4.67 6.12
CA LEU A 13 2.19 -5.74 5.53
C LEU A 13 2.58 -5.39 4.10
N PHE A 14 1.66 -4.84 3.31
CA PHE A 14 1.92 -4.44 1.94
C PHE A 14 2.99 -3.35 1.84
N TYR A 15 2.95 -2.37 2.74
CA TYR A 15 4.03 -1.38 2.84
C TYR A 15 5.37 -2.04 3.19
N GLU A 16 5.41 -2.85 4.25
CA GLU A 16 6.65 -3.44 4.78
C GLU A 16 7.30 -4.43 3.81
N GLU A 17 6.51 -5.25 3.11
CA GLU A 17 6.99 -6.38 2.33
C GLU A 17 7.02 -6.14 0.81
N ALA A 18 6.23 -5.21 0.28
CA ALA A 18 6.17 -4.96 -1.16
C ALA A 18 6.62 -3.54 -1.54
N VAL A 19 6.03 -2.51 -0.92
CA VAL A 19 6.31 -1.11 -1.32
C VAL A 19 7.69 -0.64 -0.86
N ARG A 20 8.04 -0.85 0.41
CA ARG A 20 9.31 -0.36 0.98
C ARG A 20 10.53 -0.98 0.29
N PRO A 21 10.60 -2.30 -0.01
CA PRO A 21 11.72 -2.87 -0.76
C PRO A 21 11.94 -2.21 -2.12
N VAL A 22 10.86 -1.91 -2.85
CA VAL A 22 10.95 -1.19 -4.14
C VAL A 22 11.49 0.23 -3.94
N LEU A 23 11.03 0.96 -2.92
CA LEU A 23 11.59 2.29 -2.62
C LEU A 23 13.07 2.22 -2.23
N THR A 24 13.48 1.22 -1.46
CA THR A 24 14.87 1.01 -1.09
C THR A 24 15.76 0.72 -2.31
N GLU A 25 15.31 -0.18 -3.19
CA GLU A 25 16.08 -0.62 -4.36
C GLU A 25 16.23 0.47 -5.43
N TYR A 26 15.12 1.11 -5.80
CA TYR A 26 15.10 2.04 -6.95
C TYR A 26 15.33 3.50 -6.56
N PHE A 27 15.08 3.87 -5.30
CA PHE A 27 15.14 5.26 -4.84
C PHE A 27 16.03 5.45 -3.60
N SER A 28 16.91 4.49 -3.31
CA SER A 28 17.91 4.58 -2.23
C SER A 28 17.29 4.94 -0.86
N ASP A 29 16.14 4.32 -0.54
CA ASP A 29 15.38 4.55 0.70
C ASP A 29 14.99 6.04 0.89
N LEU A 30 14.45 6.62 -0.18
CA LEU A 30 13.92 7.99 -0.23
C LEU A 30 13.14 8.34 1.05
N PRO A 31 13.48 9.42 1.78
CA PRO A 31 12.72 9.83 2.95
C PRO A 31 11.26 10.14 2.62
N HIS A 32 10.33 9.41 3.23
CA HIS A 32 8.89 9.56 3.00
C HIS A 32 8.09 9.17 4.26
N ALA A 33 6.81 9.54 4.29
CA ALA A 33 5.84 8.93 5.17
C ALA A 33 4.89 8.03 4.36
N ALA A 34 4.36 7.00 5.00
CA ALA A 34 3.38 6.10 4.41
C ALA A 34 2.19 5.95 5.36
N ALA A 35 0.97 5.97 4.83
CA ALA A 35 -0.23 5.80 5.62
C ALA A 35 -1.38 5.18 4.81
N LEU A 36 -2.33 4.61 5.53
CA LEU A 36 -3.69 4.35 5.05
C LEU A 36 -4.57 5.46 5.64
N ILE A 37 -5.17 6.29 4.79
CA ILE A 37 -6.04 7.40 5.21
C ILE A 37 -7.36 7.30 4.46
N GLY A 38 -8.46 7.40 5.19
CA GLY A 38 -9.81 7.34 4.64
C GLY A 38 -10.85 7.21 5.75
N THR A 39 -12.09 6.98 5.36
CA THR A 39 -13.23 6.76 6.27
C THR A 39 -13.76 5.32 6.21
N GLY A 40 -13.08 4.44 5.49
CA GLY A 40 -13.50 3.05 5.30
C GLY A 40 -13.41 2.23 6.57
N SER A 41 -14.13 1.10 6.61
CA SER A 41 -14.11 0.18 7.76
C SER A 41 -12.73 -0.44 7.96
N ASP A 42 -11.95 -0.59 6.90
CA ASP A 42 -10.55 -1.01 6.88
C ASP A 42 -9.64 -0.03 7.64
N VAL A 43 -9.94 1.26 7.56
CA VAL A 43 -9.21 2.32 8.27
C VAL A 43 -9.65 2.42 9.73
N LEU A 44 -10.96 2.31 9.99
CA LEU A 44 -11.55 2.44 11.32
C LEU A 44 -11.44 1.18 12.18
N GLY A 45 -11.02 0.05 11.60
CA GLY A 45 -10.85 -1.23 12.29
C GLY A 45 -12.17 -1.99 12.54
N PHE A 46 -13.16 -1.78 11.67
CA PHE A 46 -14.48 -2.42 11.73
C PHE A 46 -14.74 -3.35 10.53
N ASP A 47 -13.73 -3.62 9.72
CA ASP A 47 -13.85 -4.49 8.56
C ASP A 47 -13.92 -5.98 8.93
N SER A 48 -14.51 -6.75 8.03
CA SER A 48 -14.68 -8.19 8.14
C SER A 48 -14.49 -8.84 6.77
N ASP A 49 -14.52 -10.17 6.70
CA ASP A 49 -14.48 -10.93 5.43
C ASP A 49 -15.46 -10.37 4.38
N MET A 50 -16.66 -9.97 4.81
CA MET A 50 -17.69 -9.42 3.93
C MET A 50 -17.30 -8.06 3.36
N SER A 51 -16.52 -7.25 4.08
CA SER A 51 -16.08 -5.92 3.64
C SER A 51 -15.08 -5.94 2.47
N THR A 52 -14.56 -7.12 2.12
CA THR A 52 -13.57 -7.26 1.04
C THR A 52 -14.15 -7.09 -0.38
N ASP A 53 -15.46 -6.84 -0.49
CA ASP A 53 -16.17 -6.68 -1.76
C ASP A 53 -16.24 -5.23 -2.28
N HIS A 54 -15.88 -4.23 -1.48
CA HIS A 54 -15.77 -2.82 -1.87
C HIS A 54 -14.80 -2.03 -1.00
N ASP A 55 -14.11 -1.04 -1.59
CA ASP A 55 -13.27 -0.04 -0.89
C ASP A 55 -12.34 -0.64 0.20
N TRP A 56 -11.78 -1.81 -0.10
CA TRP A 56 -10.92 -2.59 0.81
C TRP A 56 -9.81 -3.27 0.02
N GLY A 57 -8.60 -3.30 0.56
CA GLY A 57 -7.47 -4.00 -0.06
C GLY A 57 -6.10 -3.49 0.39
N PRO A 58 -5.01 -4.07 -0.13
CA PRO A 58 -3.65 -3.64 0.16
C PRO A 58 -3.40 -2.23 -0.41
N THR A 59 -3.52 -1.20 0.42
CA THR A 59 -3.49 0.20 -0.01
C THR A 59 -2.51 1.02 0.81
N VAL A 60 -1.66 1.80 0.14
CA VAL A 60 -0.70 2.70 0.80
C VAL A 60 -0.67 4.03 0.08
N MET A 61 -0.76 5.11 0.84
CA MET A 61 -0.48 6.47 0.39
C MET A 61 0.94 6.85 0.78
N LEU A 62 1.76 7.25 -0.19
CA LEU A 62 3.10 7.76 0.03
C LEU A 62 3.11 9.28 0.02
N PHE A 63 3.73 9.87 1.05
CA PHE A 63 3.89 11.31 1.21
C PHE A 63 5.37 11.65 1.08
N LEU A 64 5.69 12.36 0.00
CA LEU A 64 7.03 12.81 -0.30
C LEU A 64 7.25 14.22 0.27
N ARG A 65 8.52 14.58 0.48
CA ARG A 65 8.88 15.98 0.75
C ARG A 65 8.68 16.78 -0.54
N ASP A 66 8.35 18.07 -0.41
CA ASP A 66 8.12 18.95 -1.57
C ASP A 66 9.30 18.96 -2.55
N GLN A 67 10.53 18.95 -2.03
CA GLN A 67 11.75 18.91 -2.82
C GLN A 67 11.91 17.62 -3.67
N ASP A 68 11.23 16.53 -3.29
CA ASP A 68 11.28 15.23 -3.95
C ASP A 68 10.02 14.96 -4.79
N ALA A 69 9.06 15.91 -4.83
CA ALA A 69 7.78 15.74 -5.52
C ALA A 69 7.92 15.48 -7.03
N TYR A 70 9.05 15.89 -7.64
CA TYR A 70 9.36 15.63 -9.04
C TYR A 70 9.54 14.13 -9.36
N LEU A 71 9.80 13.29 -8.35
CA LEU A 71 9.92 11.83 -8.50
C LEU A 71 8.56 11.11 -8.50
N ALA A 72 7.46 11.80 -8.22
CA ALA A 72 6.17 11.14 -7.97
C ALA A 72 5.70 10.27 -9.15
N ASP A 73 5.87 10.73 -10.39
CA ASP A 73 5.44 9.97 -11.57
C ASP A 73 6.37 8.78 -11.87
N GLU A 74 7.67 8.93 -11.64
CA GLU A 74 8.64 7.84 -11.74
C GLU A 74 8.36 6.76 -10.69
N ILE A 75 8.11 7.17 -9.44
CA ILE A 75 7.73 6.24 -8.35
C ILE A 75 6.45 5.48 -8.75
N ARG A 76 5.42 6.15 -9.28
CA ARG A 76 4.19 5.47 -9.73
C ARG A 76 4.46 4.41 -10.79
N GLU A 77 5.31 4.71 -11.76
CA GLU A 77 5.61 3.77 -12.85
C GLU A 77 6.46 2.59 -12.37
N VAL A 78 7.45 2.84 -11.52
CA VAL A 78 8.24 1.78 -10.88
C VAL A 78 7.34 0.89 -10.03
N MET A 79 6.45 1.46 -9.23
CA MET A 79 5.50 0.70 -8.42
C MET A 79 4.58 -0.17 -9.29
N ARG A 80 4.02 0.38 -10.37
CA ARG A 80 3.18 -0.38 -11.31
C ARG A 80 3.92 -1.56 -11.94
N SER A 81 5.22 -1.42 -12.19
CA SER A 81 6.03 -2.43 -12.85
C SER A 81 6.55 -3.53 -11.91
N HIS A 82 6.68 -3.24 -10.61
CA HIS A 82 7.37 -4.13 -9.66
C HIS A 82 6.49 -4.65 -8.51
N LEU A 83 5.37 -4.00 -8.21
CA LEU A 83 4.45 -4.51 -7.18
C LEU A 83 3.75 -5.78 -7.67
N PRO A 84 3.50 -6.75 -6.77
CA PRO A 84 2.79 -7.96 -7.13
C PRO A 84 1.34 -7.63 -7.50
N HIS A 85 0.78 -8.30 -8.51
CA HIS A 85 -0.65 -8.18 -8.84
C HIS A 85 -1.59 -8.80 -7.79
N VAL A 86 -1.04 -9.67 -6.93
CA VAL A 86 -1.76 -10.34 -5.85
C VAL A 86 -0.88 -10.38 -4.60
N PHE A 87 -1.41 -9.92 -3.47
CA PHE A 87 -0.72 -9.89 -2.17
C PHE A 87 -1.57 -10.59 -1.11
N TYR A 88 -1.01 -11.60 -0.44
CA TYR A 88 -1.73 -12.48 0.50
C TYR A 88 -3.07 -13.06 -0.02
N GLY A 89 -3.20 -13.19 -1.35
CA GLY A 89 -4.41 -13.72 -2.00
C GLY A 89 -5.45 -12.66 -2.39
N TYR A 90 -5.16 -11.38 -2.16
CA TYR A 90 -5.99 -10.24 -2.56
C TYR A 90 -5.37 -9.46 -3.73
N PRO A 91 -6.17 -8.88 -4.63
CA PRO A 91 -5.66 -8.08 -5.74
C PRO A 91 -5.02 -6.77 -5.25
N VAL A 92 -4.04 -6.28 -6.02
CA VAL A 92 -3.33 -5.01 -5.84
C VAL A 92 -3.62 -4.09 -7.03
#